data_AF-A0A944I279-F1
#
_entry.id   AF-A0A944I279-F1
#
_cell.length_a   1.000
_cell.length_b   1.000
_cell.length_c   1.000
_cell.angle_alpha   90.00
_cell.angle_beta   90.00
_cell.angle_gamma   90.00
#
_symmetry.space_group_name_H-M   'P 1'
#
loop_
_entity.id
_entity.type
_entity.pdbx_description
1 polymer ?
#
loop_
_entity_poly.entity_id
_entity_poly.type
_entity_poly.pdbx_seq_one_letter_code
_entity_poly.pdbx_strand_id
1 'polypeptide(L)'
;MTRLPVRTCARCQQTTDAPVLVHEVHAATGPGFTVYACPECAEHYPPLTDALELLGSTPRRSRLTLRTYKVNTQGAVTEDSGKVVALSDRDANALSPTSAYPPCGCQRCRPR
;
A
#
# COMPACT_ATOMS: atom_id res chain seq x y z
N MET A 1 9.19 -38.18 -16.57
CA MET A 1 7.81 -37.67 -16.67
C MET A 1 7.61 -36.64 -15.55
N THR A 2 7.53 -35.36 -15.91
CA THR A 2 7.23 -34.28 -14.96
C THR A 2 5.75 -34.38 -14.62
N ARG A 3 5.39 -34.60 -13.35
CA ARG A 3 3.98 -34.55 -12.92
C ARG A 3 3.49 -33.11 -13.06
N LEU A 4 2.40 -32.92 -13.79
CA LEU A 4 1.71 -31.63 -13.84
C LEU A 4 1.15 -31.31 -12.44
N PRO A 5 1.19 -30.03 -12.03
CA PRO A 5 0.67 -29.63 -10.74
C PRO A 5 -0.85 -29.85 -10.71
N VAL A 6 -1.30 -30.69 -9.78
CA VAL A 6 -2.73 -30.89 -9.53
C VAL A 6 -3.21 -29.86 -8.51
N ARG A 7 -4.34 -29.19 -8.79
CA ARG A 7 -4.96 -28.18 -7.92
C ARG A 7 -6.46 -28.35 -7.84
N THR A 8 -7.05 -27.90 -6.73
CA THR A 8 -8.49 -27.74 -6.62
C THR A 8 -8.92 -26.42 -7.26
N CYS A 9 -9.92 -26.46 -8.14
CA CYS A 9 -10.49 -25.26 -8.74
C CYS A 9 -11.21 -24.41 -7.67
N ALA A 10 -10.86 -23.13 -7.54
CA ALA A 10 -11.48 -22.23 -6.57
C ALA A 10 -12.98 -21.98 -6.80
N ARG A 11 -13.49 -22.24 -8.02
CA ARG A 11 -14.91 -22.04 -8.38
C ARG A 11 -15.74 -23.31 -8.17
N CYS A 12 -15.47 -24.38 -8.93
CA CYS A 12 -16.27 -25.60 -8.89
C CYS A 12 -15.78 -26.63 -7.86
N GLN A 13 -14.65 -26.36 -7.18
CA GLN A 13 -14.06 -27.21 -6.13
C GLN A 13 -13.64 -28.61 -6.59
N GLN A 14 -13.63 -28.86 -7.90
CA GLN A 14 -13.11 -30.09 -8.49
C GLN A 14 -11.60 -30.02 -8.66
N THR A 15 -10.94 -31.16 -8.49
CA THR A 15 -9.51 -31.31 -8.75
C THR A 15 -9.24 -31.29 -10.25
N THR A 16 -8.24 -30.53 -10.68
CA THR A 16 -7.80 -30.41 -12.08
C THR A 16 -6.30 -30.63 -12.19
N ASP A 17 -5.89 -31.28 -13.27
CA ASP A 17 -4.51 -31.46 -13.73
C ASP A 17 -4.05 -30.35 -14.67
N ALA A 18 -4.96 -29.45 -15.07
CA ALA A 18 -4.71 -28.28 -15.92
C ALA A 18 -5.10 -26.97 -15.20
N PRO A 19 -4.43 -26.61 -14.09
CA PRO A 19 -4.78 -25.41 -13.34
C PRO A 19 -4.39 -24.12 -14.08
N VAL A 20 -5.33 -23.21 -14.20
CA VAL A 20 -5.14 -21.85 -14.74
C VAL A 20 -5.05 -20.86 -13.59
N LEU A 21 -4.02 -20.01 -13.60
CA LEU A 21 -3.87 -18.90 -12.64
C LEU A 21 -4.95 -17.84 -12.91
N VAL A 22 -5.77 -17.53 -11.91
CA VAL A 22 -6.85 -16.53 -12.03
C VAL A 22 -6.70 -15.34 -11.09
N HIS A 23 -5.95 -15.47 -9.99
CA HIS A 23 -5.70 -14.37 -9.07
C HIS A 23 -4.44 -14.61 -8.23
N GLU A 24 -3.73 -13.54 -7.88
CA GLU A 24 -2.70 -13.54 -6.85
C GLU A 24 -3.17 -12.69 -5.66
N VAL A 25 -3.17 -13.26 -4.45
CA VAL A 25 -3.55 -12.55 -3.24
C VAL A 25 -2.27 -12.04 -2.58
N HIS A 26 -2.12 -10.72 -2.50
CA HIS A 26 -1.07 -10.08 -1.73
C HIS A 26 -1.59 -9.74 -0.33
N ALA A 27 -0.84 -10.07 0.71
CA ALA A 27 -1.19 -9.77 2.09
C ALA A 27 -0.23 -8.72 2.67
N ALA A 28 -0.76 -7.78 3.46
CA ALA A 28 0.05 -6.81 4.20
C ALA A 28 0.84 -7.48 5.34
N THR A 29 0.33 -8.61 5.84
CA THR A 29 0.95 -9.43 6.88
C THR A 29 0.77 -10.91 6.54
N GLY A 30 1.87 -11.66 6.47
CA GLY A 30 1.86 -13.09 6.09
C GLY A 30 2.13 -13.34 4.60
N PRO A 31 2.23 -14.61 4.18
CA PRO A 31 2.49 -14.94 2.78
C PRO A 31 1.25 -14.67 1.92
N GLY A 32 1.48 -14.08 0.76
CA GLY A 32 0.49 -14.11 -0.31
C GLY A 32 0.26 -15.53 -0.81
N PHE A 33 -0.85 -15.74 -1.52
CA PHE A 33 -1.16 -17.04 -2.11
C PHE A 33 -1.80 -16.90 -3.48
N THR A 34 -1.65 -17.95 -4.28
CA THR A 34 -2.07 -17.99 -5.67
C THR A 34 -3.38 -18.77 -5.80
N VAL A 35 -4.34 -18.22 -6.54
CA VAL A 35 -5.67 -18.82 -6.78
C VAL A 35 -5.72 -19.42 -8.19
N TYR A 36 -6.14 -20.68 -8.26
CA TYR A 36 -6.25 -21.43 -9.51
C TYR A 36 -7.70 -21.82 -9.81
N ALA A 37 -8.04 -21.93 -11.10
CA ALA A 37 -9.30 -22.47 -11.60
C ALA A 37 -9.04 -23.54 -12.67
N CYS A 38 -10.02 -24.41 -12.93
CA CYS A 38 -10.01 -25.25 -14.14
C CYS A 38 -10.26 -24.40 -15.39
N PRO A 39 -9.90 -24.87 -16.59
CA PRO A 39 -10.02 -24.10 -17.83
C PRO A 39 -11.44 -23.60 -18.11
N GLU A 40 -12.45 -24.43 -17.85
CA GLU A 40 -13.87 -24.08 -18.02
C GLU A 40 -14.33 -22.97 -17.08
N CYS A 41 -13.76 -22.90 -15.88
CA CYS A 41 -14.12 -21.88 -14.89
C CYS A 41 -13.30 -20.59 -15.05
N ALA A 42 -12.16 -20.63 -15.74
CA ALA A 42 -11.21 -19.52 -15.81
C ALA A 42 -11.80 -18.29 -16.53
N GLU A 43 -12.61 -18.50 -17.58
CA GLU A 43 -13.26 -17.42 -18.34
C GLU A 43 -14.19 -16.52 -17.51
N HIS A 44 -14.61 -17.01 -16.35
CA HIS A 44 -15.53 -16.27 -15.49
C HIS A 44 -14.80 -15.35 -14.49
N TYR A 45 -13.46 -15.38 -14.47
CA TYR A 45 -12.66 -14.46 -13.67
C TYR A 45 -12.27 -13.24 -14.51
N PRO A 46 -12.15 -12.06 -13.88
CA PRO A 46 -11.63 -10.89 -14.57
C PRO A 46 -10.19 -11.16 -15.05
N PRO A 47 -9.74 -10.50 -16.15
CA PRO A 47 -8.35 -10.59 -16.59
C PRO A 47 -7.39 -10.21 -15.46
N LEU A 48 -6.32 -10.99 -15.32
CA LEU A 48 -5.28 -10.72 -14.32
C LEU A 48 -4.65 -9.36 -14.63
N THR A 49 -4.95 -8.36 -13.81
CA THR A 49 -4.37 -7.02 -13.98
C THR A 49 -2.99 -7.03 -13.33
N ASP A 50 -1.97 -6.65 -14.09
CA ASP A 50 -0.63 -6.51 -13.54
C ASP A 50 -0.59 -5.35 -12.53
N ALA A 51 -0.14 -5.63 -11.31
CA ALA A 51 0.03 -4.63 -10.27
C ALA A 51 0.97 -3.49 -10.72
N LEU A 52 1.93 -3.77 -11.59
CA LEU A 52 2.87 -2.77 -12.11
C LEU A 52 2.19 -1.81 -13.10
N GLU A 53 1.22 -2.30 -13.89
CA GLU A 53 0.39 -1.47 -14.77
C GLU A 53 -0.51 -0.53 -13.96
N LEU A 54 -1.06 -1.00 -12.83
CA LEU A 54 -1.83 -0.16 -11.91
C LEU A 54 -0.97 0.97 -11.33
N LEU A 55 0.27 0.68 -10.95
CA LEU A 55 1.21 1.68 -10.42
C LEU A 55 1.67 2.69 -11.48
N GLY A 56 1.76 2.27 -12.75
CA GLY A 56 2.12 3.14 -13.88
C GLY A 56 1.04 4.16 -14.26
N SER A 57 -0.21 3.96 -13.83
CA SER A 57 -1.36 4.74 -14.28
C SER A 57 -1.64 6.06 -13.54
N THR A 58 -0.81 6.48 -12.56
CA THR A 58 -0.96 7.81 -11.96
C THR A 58 0.37 8.53 -11.69
N PRO A 59 0.72 9.58 -12.47
CA PRO A 59 1.49 10.67 -11.91
C PRO A 59 0.54 11.51 -11.03
N ARG A 60 0.19 11.00 -9.84
CA ARG A 60 -0.41 11.85 -8.81
C ARG A 60 0.68 12.80 -8.33
N ARG A 61 0.74 14.01 -8.92
CA ARG A 61 1.50 15.14 -8.38
C ARG A 61 0.94 15.47 -7.01
N SER A 62 1.43 14.78 -5.99
CA SER A 62 1.01 14.97 -4.62
C SER A 62 1.76 16.19 -4.08
N ARG A 63 1.06 17.32 -3.97
CA ARG A 63 1.60 18.54 -3.38
C ARG A 63 1.33 18.51 -1.89
N LEU A 64 2.36 18.26 -1.08
CA LEU A 64 2.27 18.35 0.37
C LEU A 64 2.67 19.76 0.81
N THR A 65 1.84 20.38 1.64
CA THR A 65 2.19 21.64 2.32
C THR A 65 2.41 21.36 3.80
N LEU A 66 3.63 21.48 4.26
CA LEU A 66 3.98 21.48 5.68
C LEU A 66 4.10 22.93 6.17
N ARG A 67 3.57 23.22 7.36
CA ARG A 67 3.84 24.48 8.07
C ARG A 67 4.50 24.15 9.39
N THR A 68 5.66 24.72 9.63
CA THR A 68 6.47 24.42 10.82
C THR A 68 6.35 25.57 11.81
N TYR A 69 5.85 25.26 13.00
CA TYR A 69 5.72 26.21 14.10
C TYR A 69 6.55 25.74 15.28
N LYS A 70 7.20 26.68 15.97
CA LYS A 70 7.72 26.46 17.32
C LYS A 70 6.65 26.86 18.33
N VAL A 71 6.35 25.99 19.27
CA VAL A 71 5.37 26.23 20.33
C VAL A 71 6.02 26.14 21.70
N ASN A 72 5.54 26.95 22.65
CA ASN A 72 5.95 26.85 24.04
C ASN A 72 5.17 25.76 24.79
N THR A 73 5.49 25.58 26.08
CA THR A 73 4.84 24.61 26.97
C THR A 73 3.34 24.86 27.20
N GLN A 74 2.88 26.09 26.95
CA GLN A 74 1.45 26.47 26.99
C GLN A 74 0.75 26.28 25.64
N GLY A 75 1.46 25.82 24.61
CA GLY A 75 0.94 25.61 23.26
C GLY A 75 0.82 26.88 22.42
N ALA A 76 1.35 28.03 22.88
CA ALA A 76 1.39 29.26 22.10
C ALA A 76 2.55 29.20 21.08
N VAL A 77 2.28 29.62 19.83
CA VAL A 77 3.28 29.69 18.77
C VAL A 77 4.23 30.84 19.07
N THR A 78 5.51 30.50 19.23
CA THR A 78 6.58 31.47 19.48
C THR A 78 7.38 31.79 18.22
N GLU A 79 7.29 30.95 17.19
CA GLU A 79 7.98 31.14 15.91
C GLU A 79 7.21 30.43 14.79
N ASP A 80 7.07 31.09 13.64
CA ASP A 80 6.56 30.48 12.40
C ASP A 80 7.72 30.42 11.41
N SER A 81 8.22 29.21 11.17
CA SER A 81 9.34 28.97 10.25
C SER A 81 8.88 28.87 8.79
N GLY A 82 7.60 29.13 8.50
CA GLY A 82 7.06 29.26 7.16
C GLY A 82 6.48 27.98 6.55
N LYS A 83 6.01 28.13 5.30
CA LYS A 83 5.33 27.11 4.50
C LYS A 83 6.35 26.35 3.64
N VAL A 84 6.57 25.07 3.94
CA VAL A 84 7.34 24.16 3.09
C VAL A 84 6.39 23.44 2.14
N VAL A 85 6.62 23.58 0.83
CA VAL A 85 5.88 22.84 -0.19
C VAL A 85 6.77 21.73 -0.70
N ALA A 86 6.49 20.49 -0.29
CA ALA A 86 7.14 19.33 -0.87
C ALA A 86 6.37 18.94 -2.14
N LEU A 87 7.02 19.15 -3.29
CA LEU A 87 6.59 18.56 -4.55
C LEU A 87 7.27 17.19 -4.63
N SER A 88 6.48 16.15 -4.88
CA SER A 88 6.99 14.82 -5.16
C SER A 88 7.57 14.79 -6.58
N ASP A 89 8.66 15.54 -6.78
CA ASP A 89 9.63 15.20 -7.81
C ASP A 89 10.72 14.34 -7.17
N ARG A 90 11.29 13.46 -7.96
CA ARG A 90 11.85 12.15 -7.58
C ARG A 90 13.11 12.12 -6.69
N ASP A 91 13.35 13.11 -5.84
CA ASP A 91 14.44 13.11 -4.85
C ASP A 91 13.93 12.83 -3.43
N ALA A 92 13.75 11.54 -3.15
CA ALA A 92 13.34 10.98 -1.86
C ALA A 92 14.45 11.08 -0.77
N ASN A 93 15.19 12.18 -0.70
CA ASN A 93 16.28 12.35 0.26
C ASN A 93 16.13 13.55 1.21
N ALA A 94 14.93 14.16 1.29
CA ALA A 94 14.68 15.34 2.13
C ALA A 94 13.75 15.11 3.33
N LEU A 95 13.24 13.90 3.54
CA LEU A 95 12.37 13.61 4.69
C LEU A 95 13.15 12.84 5.75
N SER A 96 13.70 13.57 6.73
CA SER A 96 14.27 12.97 7.93
C SER A 96 13.20 12.15 8.68
N PRO A 97 13.43 10.85 8.91
CA PRO A 97 12.54 10.03 9.71
C PRO A 97 12.94 10.18 11.18
N THR A 98 12.49 11.25 11.81
CA THR A 98 12.52 11.39 13.28
C THR A 98 11.10 11.71 13.71
N SER A 99 10.32 10.69 14.07
CA SER A 99 10.22 10.28 15.47
C SER A 99 10.15 11.48 16.40
N ALA A 100 8.93 11.85 16.79
CA ALA A 100 8.69 12.54 18.05
C ALA A 100 7.77 11.66 18.90
N TYR A 101 8.23 10.43 19.13
CA TYR A 101 8.18 9.87 20.47
C TYR A 101 9.29 10.57 21.26
N PRO A 102 9.04 11.16 22.45
CA PRO A 102 7.96 10.85 23.39
C PRO A 102 6.65 11.58 23.08
N PRO A 103 5.49 11.07 23.55
CA PRO A 103 4.19 11.70 23.29
C PRO A 103 4.15 13.12 23.88
N CYS A 104 3.77 14.09 23.05
CA CYS A 104 3.52 15.46 23.50
C CYS A 104 2.45 15.48 24.59
N GLY A 105 2.79 15.96 25.79
CA GLY A 105 1.87 16.11 26.92
C GLY A 105 0.96 17.36 26.85
N CYS A 106 0.93 18.07 25.72
CA CYS A 106 0.12 19.27 25.58
C CYS A 106 -1.37 18.93 25.42
N GLN A 107 -2.26 19.84 25.82
CA GLN A 107 -3.72 19.63 25.77
C GLN A 107 -4.25 19.34 24.37
N ARG A 108 -3.56 19.78 23.30
CA ARG A 108 -3.95 19.53 21.91
C ARG A 108 -3.64 18.11 21.43
N CYS A 109 -2.59 17.48 21.94
CA CYS A 109 -2.16 16.14 21.53
C CYS A 109 -2.83 15.01 22.32
N ARG A 110 -3.48 15.31 23.46
CA ARG A 110 -4.07 14.30 24.34
C ARG A 110 -5.32 13.70 23.66
N PRO A 111 -5.35 12.39 23.33
CA PRO A 111 -6.56 11.76 22.81
C PRO A 111 -7.68 11.85 23.87
N ARG A 112 -8.90 12.13 23.41
CA ARG A 112 -10.09 12.33 24.26
C ARG A 112 -10.63 11.01 24.78
#